data_AF-A0A0C2P3S4-F1
#
_entry.id   AF-A0A0C2P3S4-F1
#
_cell.length_a   1.000
_cell.length_b   1.000
_cell.length_c   1.000
_cell.angle_alpha   90.00
_cell.angle_beta   90.00
_cell.angle_gamma   90.00
#
_symmetry.space_group_name_H-M   'P 1'
#
loop_
_entity.id
_entity.type
_entity.pdbx_description
1 polymer ?
#
loop_
_entity_poly.entity_id
_entity_poly.type
_entity_poly.pdbx_seq_one_letter_code
_entity_poly.pdbx_strand_id
1 'polypeptide(L)' 'MPIVTVQMLEGRTDEQKRALVEKVTDAVVETTGAGAEKVSVIIEEMKKEHYAVAGKRMSDL' A
#
# COMPACT_ATOMS: atom_id res chain seq x y z
N MET A 1 11.18 1.55 14.38
CA MET A 1 9.72 1.69 14.19
C MET A 1 9.48 1.88 12.71
N PRO A 2 9.34 0.80 11.94
CA PRO A 2 9.13 0.87 10.50
C PRO A 2 7.74 1.45 10.16
N ILE A 3 7.68 2.30 9.14
CA ILE A 3 6.44 2.82 8.57
C ILE A 3 6.47 2.55 7.07
N VAL A 4 5.42 1.93 6.55
CA VAL A 4 5.24 1.65 5.13
C VAL A 4 3.99 2.36 4.63
N THR A 5 4.15 3.25 3.66
CA THR A 5 3.02 3.85 2.93
C THR A 5 2.87 3.15 1.59
N VAL A 6 1.69 2.58 1.36
CA VAL A 6 1.33 1.97 0.08
C VAL A 6 0.41 2.92 -0.66
N GLN A 7 0.94 3.54 -1.73
CA GLN A 7 0.15 4.34 -2.66
C GLN A 7 -0.33 3.45 -3.80
N MET A 8 -1.63 3.39 -4.03
CA MET A 8 -2.22 2.53 -5.05
C MET A 8 -3.49 3.13 -5.66
N LEU A 9 -3.88 2.66 -6.84
CA LEU A 9 -5.17 3.05 -7.41
C LEU A 9 -6.32 2.48 -6.58
N GLU A 10 -7.42 3.24 -6.47
CA GLU A 10 -8.65 2.78 -5.83
C GLU A 10 -9.25 1.53 -6.51
N GLY A 11 -10.16 0.87 -5.81
CA GLY A 11 -10.96 -0.25 -6.35
C GLY A 11 -10.58 -1.64 -5.84
N ARG A 12 -9.70 -1.74 -4.84
CA ARG A 12 -9.44 -3.01 -4.14
C ARG A 12 -10.50 -3.25 -3.08
N THR A 13 -10.87 -4.51 -2.89
CA THR A 13 -11.81 -4.90 -1.84
C THR A 13 -11.19 -4.73 -0.46
N ASP A 14 -12.03 -4.67 0.58
CA ASP A 14 -11.57 -4.65 1.96
C ASP A 14 -10.70 -5.87 2.30
N GLU A 15 -11.10 -7.07 1.85
CA GLU A 15 -10.31 -8.31 2.00
C GLU A 15 -8.90 -8.20 1.40
N GLN A 16 -8.77 -7.58 0.23
CA GLN A 16 -7.46 -7.37 -0.42
C GLN A 16 -6.60 -6.39 0.38
N LYS A 17 -7.20 -5.32 0.92
CA LYS A 17 -6.48 -4.33 1.76
C LYS A 17 -6.06 -4.95 3.09
N ARG A 18 -6.91 -5.77 3.70
CA ARG A 18 -6.59 -6.55 4.91
C ARG A 18 -5.38 -7.47 4.67
N ALA A 19 -5.43 -8.27 3.60
CA ALA A 19 -4.33 -9.16 3.24
C ALA A 19 -3.03 -8.39 2.93
N LEU A 20 -3.12 -7.23 2.28
CA LEU A 20 -1.97 -6.36 2.02
C LEU A 20 -1.30 -5.91 3.33
N VAL A 21 -2.06 -5.41 4.30
CA VAL A 21 -1.50 -4.94 5.58
C VAL A 21 -0.81 -6.07 6.34
N GLU A 22 -1.44 -7.25 6.40
CA GLU A 22 -0.87 -8.43 7.05
C GLU A 22 0.47 -8.81 6.40
N LYS A 23 0.48 -8.99 5.07
CA LYS A 23 1.66 -9.49 4.35
C LYS A 23 2.81 -8.49 4.29
N VAL A 24 2.51 -7.19 4.22
CA VAL A 24 3.54 -6.14 4.33
C VAL A 24 4.15 -6.13 5.72
N THR A 25 3.32 -6.28 6.76
CA THR A 25 3.81 -6.36 8.14
C THR A 25 4.72 -7.56 8.34
N ASP A 26 4.28 -8.75 7.91
CA ASP A 26 5.07 -10.00 7.96
C ASP A 26 6.46 -9.79 7.32
N ALA A 27 6.49 -9.26 6.09
CA ALA A 27 7.72 -9.03 5.35
C ALA A 27 8.68 -8.06 6.07
N VAL A 28 8.16 -6.99 6.66
CA VAL A 28 8.97 -6.03 7.42
C VAL A 28 9.52 -6.67 8.69
N VAL A 29 8.69 -7.41 9.44
CA VAL A 29 9.12 -8.11 10.66
C VAL A 29 10.22 -9.12 10.34
N GLU A 30 10.01 -9.96 9.33
CA GLU A 30 10.95 -11.02 8.92
C GLU A 30 12.31 -10.45 8.50
N THR A 31 12.32 -9.34 7.74
CA THR A 31 13.55 -8.80 7.15
C THR A 31 14.30 -7.82 8.06
N THR A 32 13.60 -7.19 9.01
CA THR A 32 14.21 -6.15 9.88
C THR A 32 14.37 -6.57 11.33
N GLY A 33 13.66 -7.63 11.78
CA GLY A 33 13.62 -8.04 13.18
C GLY A 33 12.85 -7.09 14.11
N ALA A 34 12.16 -6.07 13.56
CA ALA A 34 11.28 -5.22 14.36
C ALA A 34 10.06 -6.01 14.83
N GLY A 35 9.62 -5.80 16.08
CA GLY A 35 8.36 -6.35 16.57
C GLY A 35 7.17 -5.82 15.77
N ALA A 36 6.16 -6.68 15.52
CA ALA A 36 4.98 -6.35 14.72
C ALA A 36 4.22 -5.14 15.27
N GLU A 37 4.22 -4.93 16.59
CA GLU A 37 3.61 -3.79 17.27
C GLU A 37 4.24 -2.45 16.93
N LYS A 38 5.44 -2.46 16.32
CA LYS A 38 6.19 -1.26 15.90
C LYS A 38 6.14 -1.02 14.41
N VAL A 39 5.41 -1.84 13.65
CA VAL A 39 5.23 -1.69 12.21
C VAL A 39 3.90 -1.01 11.94
N SER A 40 3.92 0.07 11.17
CA SER A 40 2.70 0.75 10.74
C SER A 40 2.58 0.71 9.22
N VAL A 41 1.40 0.33 8.72
CA VAL A 41 1.08 0.32 7.29
C VAL A 41 -0.04 1.33 7.02
N ILE A 42 0.20 2.24 6.09
CA ILE A 42 -0.75 3.27 5.66
C ILE A 42 -1.13 2.96 4.20
N ILE A 43 -2.42 2.84 3.92
CA ILE A 43 -2.93 2.67 2.56
C ILE A 43 -3.46 4.03 2.06
N GLU A 44 -2.90 4.51 0.97
CA GLU A 44 -3.34 5.72 0.28
C GLU A 44 -3.87 5.35 -1.11
N GLU A 45 -5.18 5.52 -1.31
CA GLU A 45 -5.81 5.28 -2.60
C GLU A 45 -5.87 6.54 -3.46
N MET A 46 -5.54 6.38 -4.73
CA MET A 46 -5.60 7.43 -5.74
C MET A 46 -6.68 7.10 -6.76
N LYS A 47 -7.49 8.10 -7.10
CA LYS A 47 -8.39 8.02 -8.25
C LYS A 47 -7.59 7.93 -9.54
N LYS A 48 -8.16 7.31 -10.58
CA LYS A 48 -7.50 7.16 -11.88
C LYS A 48 -7.15 8.51 -12.54
N GLU A 49 -7.91 9.55 -12.25
CA GLU A 49 -7.70 10.91 -12.75
C GLU A 49 -6.52 11.62 -12.08
N HIS A 50 -6.04 11.11 -10.94
CA HIS A 50 -5.00 11.76 -10.12
C HIS A 50 -3.63 11.09 -10.25
N TYR A 51 -3.53 9.98 -10.98
CA TYR A 51 -2.27 9.25 -11.19
C TYR A 51 -1.99 9.09 -12.69
N ALA A 52 -0.74 9.35 -13.08
CA ALA A 52 -0.31 9.35 -14.48
C ALA A 52 1.09 8.74 -14.63
N VAL A 53 1.32 8.09 -15.77
CA VAL A 53 2.63 7.56 -16.17
C VAL A 53 2.92 8.04 -17.57
N ALA A 54 4.15 8.52 -17.81
CA ALA A 54 4.58 9.05 -19.11
C ALA A 54 3.61 10.12 -19.70
N GLY A 55 3.04 10.97 -18.84
CA GLY A 55 2.15 12.06 -19.25
C GLY A 55 0.72 11.63 -19.61
N LYS A 56 0.33 10.36 -19.39
CA LYS A 56 -1.05 9.88 -19.58
C LYS A 56 -1.64 9.47 -18.25
N ARG A 57 -2.82 9.99 -17.90
CA ARG A 57 -3.51 9.59 -16.66
C ARG A 57 -4.04 8.18 -16.82
N MET A 58 -4.19 7.47 -15.72
CA MET A 58 -4.80 6.14 -15.74
C MET A 58 -6.27 6.17 -16.14
N SER A 59 -6.92 7.34 -16.08
CA SER A 59 -8.27 7.56 -16.59
C SER A 59 -8.33 7.74 -18.11
N ASP A 60 -7.20 8.04 -18.76
CA ASP A 60 -7.12 8.28 -20.21
C ASP A 60 -6.77 6.99 -20.99
N LEU A 61 -6.61 5.87 -20.28
CA LEU A 61 -6.35 4.52 -20.78
C LEU A 61 -7.62 3.67 -20.71
#